data_AF-Q4SFQ7-F1
#
_entry.id   AF-Q4SFQ7-F1
#
_cell.length_a   1.000
_cell.length_b   1.000
_cell.length_c   1.000
_cell.angle_alpha   90.00
_cell.angle_beta   90.00
_cell.angle_gamma   90.00
#
_symmetry.space_group_name_H-M   'P 1'
#
loop_
_entity.id
_entity.type
_entity.pdbx_description
1 polymer ?
#
loop_
_entity_poly.entity_id
_entity_poly.type
_entity_poly.pdbx_seq_one_letter_code
_entity_poly.pdbx_strand_id
1 'polypeptide(L)'
;MCQTADNQLVIALCTPLMKRVHALLGESAEVMVVDSPGNGTRLNHHLFLLLTHSSAGRLPLGAFLTTSASQDAFSAAMQLLQTVFPPDRFFGRPDGPVVVMTDDFTLLRQALRESFPKATLLFSVSHLLRAMWRWLWNSPNEIPVEHRSHLLSSFRGLVRAPTPAALMEAYSRLMEDPISTQCPNFVAHLQEVFEKRAEWAVCLQDQLSAMKDSAHNYEESATRRIKDKLFYRLKSYNLTQLVKFVVTKLEAHYIHRLTDAANSRLQTAQKTSKTKDADKQTILQADKDNYTVTSASNTAVSYQVDMSISCCSCPAGVLGRLCRHQSAVARVFGHDEGGLSLSLPPETRKLYYQIATGLDIEAKGSGRFPTVVAKPAAQPGRTAAVCANEVIFVADTVDTIVDTWCEQTDSSLMEPEPGALKQRLENVFLDLTKKLDNPEFAHSITTFVESYESIQTDDELASSLSSFGQRL
;
A
#
# COMPACT_ATOMS: atom_id res chain seq x y z
N MET A 1 20.10 -9.67 9.30
CA MET A 1 20.60 -9.49 7.93
C MET A 1 21.27 -10.78 7.53
N CYS A 2 21.03 -11.26 6.32
CA CYS A 2 21.74 -12.40 5.73
C CYS A 2 21.98 -12.13 4.23
N GLN A 3 22.87 -12.93 3.63
CA GLN A 3 23.08 -12.99 2.19
C GLN A 3 22.73 -14.38 1.70
N THR A 4 22.04 -14.45 0.57
CA THR A 4 21.79 -15.69 -0.16
C THR A 4 23.04 -16.13 -0.93
N ALA A 5 23.02 -17.36 -1.47
CA ALA A 5 24.13 -17.92 -2.25
C ALA A 5 24.47 -17.12 -3.53
N ASP A 6 23.47 -16.46 -4.12
CA ASP A 6 23.59 -15.55 -5.26
C ASP A 6 23.88 -14.09 -4.86
N ASN A 7 24.45 -13.88 -3.66
CA ASN A 7 24.86 -12.60 -3.09
C ASN A 7 23.73 -11.55 -2.97
N GLN A 8 22.47 -12.00 -2.82
CA GLN A 8 21.35 -11.09 -2.59
C GLN A 8 21.22 -10.79 -1.10
N LEU A 9 20.99 -9.52 -0.79
CA LEU A 9 20.93 -9.05 0.58
C LEU A 9 19.50 -9.09 1.08
N VAL A 10 19.31 -9.72 2.24
CA VAL A 10 18.02 -9.84 2.91
C VAL A 10 18.10 -9.25 4.33
N ILE A 11 17.15 -8.39 4.66
CA ILE A 11 17.04 -7.75 5.98
C ILE A 11 15.62 -7.95 6.51
N ALA A 12 15.48 -8.57 7.68
CA ALA A 12 14.23 -8.65 8.41
C ALA A 12 14.23 -7.65 9.58
N LEU A 13 13.06 -7.08 9.85
CA LEU A 13 12.85 -6.05 10.86
C LEU A 13 11.59 -6.38 11.66
N CYS A 14 11.71 -6.31 12.98
CA CYS A 14 10.59 -6.38 13.92
C CYS A 14 10.82 -5.33 15.01
N THR A 15 10.12 -4.20 14.90
CA THR A 15 10.28 -3.06 15.81
C THR A 15 9.61 -3.33 17.18
N PRO A 16 9.93 -2.56 18.24
CA PRO A 16 9.24 -2.71 19.52
C PRO A 16 7.72 -2.68 19.44
N LEU A 17 7.13 -1.81 18.59
CA LEU A 17 5.69 -1.82 18.35
C LEU A 17 5.22 -3.13 17.73
N MET A 18 5.90 -3.61 16.68
CA MET A 18 5.54 -4.88 16.01
C MET A 18 5.57 -6.08 16.96
N LYS A 19 6.56 -6.12 17.87
CA LYS A 19 6.63 -7.15 18.92
C LYS A 19 5.42 -7.11 19.84
N ARG A 20 4.96 -5.91 20.23
CA ARG A 20 3.75 -5.77 21.04
C ARG A 20 2.47 -6.12 20.29
N VAL A 21 2.38 -5.84 18.99
CA VAL A 21 1.25 -6.30 18.16
C VAL A 21 1.18 -7.83 18.19
N HIS A 22 2.30 -8.51 17.98
CA HIS A 22 2.39 -9.97 18.08
C HIS A 22 1.93 -10.50 19.44
N ALA A 23 2.38 -9.88 20.53
CA ALA A 23 2.13 -10.33 21.89
C ALA A 23 0.69 -10.09 22.37
N LEU A 24 0.12 -8.94 22.02
CA LEU A 24 -1.10 -8.43 22.65
C LEU A 24 -2.34 -8.50 21.76
N LEU A 25 -2.19 -8.59 20.43
CA LEU A 25 -3.31 -8.57 19.51
C LEU A 25 -3.65 -9.98 18.99
N GLY A 26 -4.82 -10.49 19.37
CA GLY A 26 -5.30 -11.83 19.01
C GLY A 26 -5.41 -12.02 17.49
N GLU A 27 -5.83 -10.97 16.78
CA GLU A 27 -5.99 -10.94 15.32
C GLU A 27 -4.69 -11.30 14.59
N SER A 28 -3.52 -11.10 15.23
CA SER A 28 -2.24 -11.52 14.68
C SER A 28 -2.14 -13.04 14.48
N ALA A 29 -2.78 -13.85 15.33
CA ALA A 29 -2.85 -15.30 15.21
C ALA A 29 -3.86 -15.77 14.16
N GLU A 30 -4.74 -14.88 13.72
CA GLU A 30 -5.83 -15.21 12.83
C GLU A 30 -5.47 -14.91 11.37
N VAL A 31 -5.11 -13.66 11.07
CA VAL A 31 -4.83 -13.20 9.70
C VAL A 31 -3.53 -12.42 9.65
N MET A 32 -2.66 -12.84 8.73
CA MET A 32 -1.53 -12.07 8.27
C MET A 32 -1.71 -11.70 6.81
N VAL A 33 -1.62 -10.42 6.50
CA VAL A 33 -1.57 -9.90 5.14
C VAL A 33 -0.14 -9.51 4.81
N VAL A 34 0.41 -10.03 3.72
CA VAL A 34 1.71 -9.63 3.18
C VAL A 34 1.46 -8.69 2.01
N ASP A 35 2.05 -7.51 2.06
CA ASP A 35 1.85 -6.47 1.04
C ASP A 35 3.18 -5.78 0.72
N SER A 36 3.36 -5.40 -0.53
CA SER A 36 4.45 -4.53 -0.94
C SER A 36 3.91 -3.11 -1.15
N PRO A 37 4.43 -2.09 -0.43
CA PRO A 37 3.94 -0.72 -0.56
C PRO A 37 4.33 -0.06 -1.90
N GLY A 38 5.09 -0.73 -2.77
CA GLY A 38 5.32 -0.27 -4.13
C GLY A 38 6.17 -1.22 -4.97
N ASN A 39 5.91 -1.25 -6.28
CA ASN A 39 6.78 -1.94 -7.23
C ASN A 39 8.15 -1.30 -7.20
N GLY A 40 9.17 -2.06 -6.77
CA GLY A 40 10.61 -1.85 -6.94
C GLY A 40 11.13 -0.41 -6.81
N THR A 41 12.05 -0.16 -5.89
CA THR A 41 12.82 1.10 -5.98
C THR A 41 13.61 1.13 -7.28
N ARG A 42 14.04 2.32 -7.74
CA ARG A 42 14.94 2.45 -8.90
C ARG A 42 16.28 1.69 -8.73
N LEU A 43 16.53 1.17 -7.53
CA LEU A 43 17.73 0.44 -7.10
C LEU A 43 17.47 -1.07 -6.94
N ASN A 44 16.36 -1.61 -7.47
CA ASN A 44 15.96 -3.02 -7.34
C ASN A 44 15.88 -3.50 -5.87
N HIS A 45 15.41 -2.65 -4.98
CA HIS A 45 15.08 -3.06 -3.62
C HIS A 45 13.57 -3.24 -3.47
N HIS A 46 13.19 -4.28 -2.75
CA HIS A 46 11.81 -4.63 -2.48
C HIS A 46 11.57 -4.60 -0.98
N LEU A 47 10.62 -3.76 -0.55
CA LEU A 47 10.10 -3.76 0.81
C LEU A 47 8.80 -4.56 0.82
N PHE A 48 8.66 -5.41 1.83
CA PHE A 48 7.44 -6.14 2.13
C PHE A 48 7.08 -5.93 3.59
N LEU A 49 5.79 -5.75 3.84
CA LEU A 49 5.22 -5.56 5.17
C LEU A 49 4.31 -6.73 5.48
N LEU A 50 4.49 -7.29 6.68
CA LEU A 50 3.57 -8.25 7.28
C LEU A 50 2.64 -7.45 8.17
N LEU A 51 1.34 -7.55 7.92
CA LEU A 51 0.30 -6.76 8.56
C LEU A 51 -0.77 -7.70 9.13
N THR A 52 -1.48 -7.28 10.17
CA THR A 52 -2.71 -7.93 10.64
C THR A 52 -3.84 -6.92 10.71
N HIS A 53 -5.08 -7.38 10.71
CA HIS A 53 -6.25 -6.53 10.85
C HIS A 53 -6.49 -6.14 12.32
N SER A 54 -7.15 -5.01 12.55
CA SER A 54 -7.56 -4.57 13.89
C SER A 54 -8.62 -3.48 13.75
N SER A 55 -9.33 -3.15 14.83
CA SER A 55 -10.26 -2.01 14.83
C SER A 55 -9.63 -0.61 14.63
N ALA A 56 -8.31 -0.48 14.76
CA ALA A 56 -7.59 0.73 14.38
C ALA A 56 -7.12 0.69 12.91
N GLY A 57 -7.42 -0.40 12.20
CA GLY A 57 -6.95 -0.74 10.87
C GLY A 57 -5.76 -1.71 10.86
N ARG A 58 -5.09 -1.87 9.71
CA ARG A 58 -3.98 -2.80 9.57
C ARG A 58 -2.80 -2.38 10.45
N LEU A 59 -2.27 -3.26 11.29
CA LEU A 59 -1.11 -3.04 12.16
C LEU A 59 0.06 -3.91 11.73
N PRO A 60 1.31 -3.46 11.91
CA PRO A 60 2.48 -4.19 11.43
C PRO A 60 2.91 -5.30 12.39
N LEU A 61 3.24 -6.46 11.83
CA LEU A 61 3.85 -7.61 12.50
C LEU A 61 5.35 -7.69 12.22
N GLY A 62 5.76 -7.27 11.02
CA GLY A 62 7.15 -7.31 10.60
C GLY A 62 7.36 -6.64 9.26
N ALA A 63 8.61 -6.49 8.88
CA ALA A 63 8.99 -6.07 7.55
C ALA A 63 10.22 -6.83 7.08
N PHE A 64 10.33 -7.06 5.79
CA PHE A 64 11.58 -7.51 5.20
C PHE A 64 11.91 -6.74 3.93
N LEU A 65 13.22 -6.65 3.68
CA LEU A 65 13.82 -5.98 2.55
C LEU A 65 14.69 -6.98 1.80
N THR A 66 14.63 -6.96 0.48
CA THR A 66 15.46 -7.80 -0.37
C THR A 66 15.92 -7.06 -1.63
N THR A 67 17.12 -7.38 -2.12
CA THR A 67 17.64 -6.91 -3.41
C THR A 67 17.20 -7.78 -4.60
N SER A 68 16.49 -8.87 -4.34
CA SER A 68 16.01 -9.81 -5.34
C SER A 68 14.60 -10.31 -5.04
N ALA A 69 13.83 -10.56 -6.09
CA ALA A 69 12.52 -11.19 -6.03
C ALA A 69 12.59 -12.70 -6.38
N SER A 70 13.69 -13.38 -6.02
CA SER A 70 13.86 -14.83 -6.20
C SER A 70 13.26 -15.65 -5.07
N GLN A 71 13.02 -16.94 -5.31
CA GLN A 71 12.56 -17.88 -4.28
C GLN A 71 13.51 -17.92 -3.08
N ASP A 72 14.81 -18.06 -3.34
CA ASP A 72 15.83 -18.14 -2.29
C ASP A 72 15.85 -16.90 -1.41
N ALA A 73 15.68 -15.71 -2.01
CA ALA A 73 15.60 -14.46 -1.26
C ALA A 73 14.36 -14.41 -0.36
N PHE A 74 13.20 -14.88 -0.82
CA PHE A 74 12.01 -14.95 0.01
C PHE A 74 12.10 -16.01 1.10
N SER A 75 12.63 -17.20 0.81
CA SER A 75 12.83 -18.25 1.82
C SER A 75 13.86 -17.82 2.87
N ALA A 76 14.91 -17.08 2.48
CA ALA A 76 15.83 -16.47 3.43
C ALA A 76 15.16 -15.37 4.27
N ALA A 77 14.29 -14.54 3.69
CA ALA A 77 13.57 -13.48 4.38
C ALA A 77 12.60 -14.02 5.43
N MET A 78 11.67 -14.87 4.99
CA MET A 78 11.39 -16.16 5.60
C MET A 78 11.98 -16.48 6.96
N GLN A 79 13.07 -17.23 6.89
CA GLN A 79 13.81 -17.75 8.04
C GLN A 79 14.32 -16.62 8.93
N LEU A 80 14.80 -15.52 8.35
CA LEU A 80 15.33 -14.40 9.11
C LEU A 80 14.23 -13.70 9.94
N LEU A 81 13.00 -13.57 9.42
CA LEU A 81 11.86 -13.04 10.18
C LEU A 81 11.60 -13.87 11.44
N GLN A 82 11.65 -15.20 11.33
CA GLN A 82 11.45 -16.10 12.46
C GLN A 82 12.44 -15.87 13.60
N THR A 83 13.65 -15.38 13.30
CA THR A 83 14.68 -15.06 14.32
C THR A 83 14.49 -13.72 15.01
N VAL A 84 13.75 -12.77 14.39
CA VAL A 84 13.55 -11.42 14.94
C VAL A 84 12.18 -11.26 15.60
N PHE A 85 11.23 -12.15 15.29
CA PHE A 85 9.94 -12.21 15.97
C PHE A 85 10.10 -12.53 17.45
N PRO A 86 9.19 -12.01 18.30
CA PRO A 86 9.24 -12.29 19.72
C PRO A 86 8.80 -13.74 20.02
N PRO A 87 9.13 -14.31 21.20
CA PRO A 87 8.78 -15.68 21.55
C PRO A 87 7.27 -15.95 21.54
N ASP A 88 6.48 -14.95 21.93
CA ASP A 88 5.02 -14.93 21.98
C ASP A 88 4.38 -14.48 20.65
N ARG A 89 5.10 -14.62 19.54
CA ARG A 89 4.61 -14.26 18.20
C ARG A 89 3.25 -14.88 17.88
N PHE A 90 2.45 -14.10 17.17
CA PHE A 90 1.13 -14.50 16.69
C PHE A 90 0.24 -14.93 17.86
N PHE A 91 0.18 -14.08 18.89
CA PHE A 91 -0.57 -14.30 20.13
C PHE A 91 -0.26 -15.66 20.78
N GLY A 92 1.03 -16.03 20.81
CA GLY A 92 1.52 -17.29 21.35
C GLY A 92 1.24 -18.53 20.49
N ARG A 93 0.73 -18.38 19.25
CA ARG A 93 0.48 -19.52 18.37
C ARG A 93 1.77 -19.97 17.67
N PRO A 94 2.31 -21.17 17.97
CA PRO A 94 3.60 -21.61 17.44
C PRO A 94 3.59 -21.82 15.93
N ASP A 95 2.44 -22.20 15.38
CA ASP A 95 2.22 -22.52 13.98
C ASP A 95 2.05 -21.27 13.08
N GLY A 96 2.01 -20.06 13.66
CA GLY A 96 1.73 -18.82 12.96
C GLY A 96 0.24 -18.55 12.75
N PRO A 97 -0.13 -17.67 11.79
CA PRO A 97 -1.49 -17.23 11.57
C PRO A 97 -2.39 -18.35 10.99
N VAL A 98 -3.73 -18.29 11.19
CA VAL A 98 -4.67 -19.23 10.54
C VAL A 98 -4.63 -19.02 9.03
N VAL A 99 -4.58 -17.75 8.61
CA VAL A 99 -4.64 -17.35 7.21
C VAL A 99 -3.54 -16.39 6.87
N VAL A 100 -2.94 -16.62 5.71
CA VAL A 100 -2.03 -15.69 5.07
C VAL A 100 -2.70 -15.18 3.79
N MET A 101 -2.75 -13.86 3.61
CA MET A 101 -3.26 -13.23 2.40
C MET A 101 -2.14 -12.45 1.72
N THR A 102 -1.97 -12.64 0.42
CA THR A 102 -0.97 -11.90 -0.38
C THR A 102 -1.48 -11.68 -1.80
N ASP A 103 -0.73 -10.98 -2.62
CA ASP A 103 -0.95 -10.90 -4.07
C ASP A 103 -0.72 -12.26 -4.78
N ASP A 104 -0.97 -12.29 -6.10
CA ASP A 104 -0.72 -13.48 -6.93
C ASP A 104 0.75 -13.55 -7.38
N PHE A 105 1.68 -13.42 -6.42
CA PHE A 105 3.10 -13.57 -6.71
C PHE A 105 3.61 -14.94 -6.28
N THR A 106 3.77 -15.83 -7.26
CA THR A 106 4.04 -17.27 -7.06
C THR A 106 5.20 -17.57 -6.13
N LEU A 107 6.33 -16.86 -6.28
CA LEU A 107 7.54 -17.11 -5.48
C LEU A 107 7.32 -16.73 -4.00
N LEU A 108 6.74 -15.54 -3.75
CA LEU A 108 6.39 -15.14 -2.40
C LEU A 108 5.37 -16.10 -1.78
N ARG A 109 4.36 -16.53 -2.55
CA ARG A 109 3.36 -17.51 -2.10
C ARG A 109 4.00 -18.84 -1.71
N GLN A 110 4.96 -19.34 -2.49
CA GLN A 110 5.67 -20.56 -2.18
C GLN A 110 6.47 -20.43 -0.86
N ALA A 111 7.24 -19.36 -0.70
CA ALA A 111 8.00 -19.12 0.54
C ALA A 111 7.09 -19.00 1.77
N LEU A 112 5.90 -18.40 1.62
CA LEU A 112 4.90 -18.32 2.69
C LEU A 112 4.32 -19.70 3.05
N ARG A 113 4.03 -20.57 2.06
CA ARG A 113 3.58 -21.95 2.31
C ARG A 113 4.62 -22.77 3.07
N GLU A 114 5.89 -22.64 2.70
CA GLU A 114 6.99 -23.32 3.38
C GLU A 114 7.16 -22.85 4.83
N SER A 115 6.93 -21.56 5.08
CA SER A 115 7.14 -20.94 6.40
C SER A 115 5.96 -21.08 7.35
N PHE A 116 4.75 -21.19 6.81
CA PHE A 116 3.50 -21.33 7.54
C PHE A 116 2.67 -22.48 6.96
N PRO A 117 3.14 -23.73 7.06
CA PRO A 117 2.53 -24.87 6.36
C PRO A 117 1.11 -25.22 6.82
N LYS A 118 0.73 -24.78 8.03
CA LYS A 118 -0.62 -24.96 8.57
C LYS A 118 -1.56 -23.79 8.28
N ALA A 119 -1.06 -22.70 7.69
CA ALA A 119 -1.88 -21.56 7.34
C ALA A 119 -2.57 -21.79 6.00
N THR A 120 -3.83 -21.36 5.89
CA THR A 120 -4.52 -21.29 4.60
C THR A 120 -4.04 -20.06 3.85
N LEU A 121 -3.49 -20.24 2.64
CA LEU A 121 -2.99 -19.14 1.82
C LEU A 121 -4.05 -18.69 0.81
N LEU A 122 -4.48 -17.43 0.89
CA LEU A 122 -5.48 -16.84 0.01
C LEU A 122 -4.92 -15.64 -0.78
N PHE A 123 -5.53 -15.31 -1.92
CA PHE A 123 -5.35 -13.99 -2.54
C PHE A 123 -6.08 -12.94 -1.71
N SER A 124 -5.46 -11.78 -1.53
CA SER A 124 -6.17 -10.63 -0.95
C SER A 124 -7.24 -10.13 -1.91
N VAL A 125 -8.44 -9.90 -1.39
CA VAL A 125 -9.56 -9.29 -2.14
C VAL A 125 -9.15 -7.93 -2.68
N SER A 126 -8.42 -7.13 -1.90
CA SER A 126 -7.90 -5.85 -2.36
C SER A 126 -6.96 -5.97 -3.59
N HIS A 127 -6.15 -7.03 -3.67
CA HIS A 127 -5.29 -7.27 -4.83
C HIS A 127 -6.07 -7.76 -6.04
N LEU A 128 -7.08 -8.62 -5.84
CA LEU A 128 -7.98 -9.06 -6.91
C LEU A 128 -8.76 -7.90 -7.53
N LEU A 129 -9.32 -7.01 -6.70
CA LEU A 129 -10.06 -5.85 -7.18
C LEU A 129 -9.15 -4.88 -7.96
N ARG A 130 -7.93 -4.65 -7.48
CA ARG A 130 -6.94 -3.83 -8.23
C ARG A 130 -6.48 -4.52 -9.52
N ALA A 131 -6.35 -5.84 -9.53
CA ALA A 131 -6.01 -6.59 -10.73
C ALA A 131 -7.13 -6.48 -11.78
N MET A 132 -8.38 -6.67 -11.35
CA MET A 132 -9.56 -6.50 -12.21
C MET A 132 -9.66 -5.06 -12.73
N TRP A 133 -9.44 -4.04 -11.89
CA TRP A 133 -9.37 -2.65 -12.35
C TRP A 133 -8.34 -2.45 -13.46
N ARG A 134 -7.09 -2.90 -13.25
CA ARG A 134 -6.05 -2.77 -14.28
C ARG A 134 -6.44 -3.50 -15.55
N TRP A 135 -7.02 -4.69 -15.44
CA TRP A 135 -7.46 -5.48 -16.58
C TRP A 135 -8.59 -4.76 -17.35
N LEU A 136 -9.62 -4.27 -16.67
CA LEU A 136 -10.75 -3.57 -17.29
C LEU A 136 -10.33 -2.27 -18.01
N TRP A 137 -9.31 -1.57 -17.51
CA TRP A 137 -8.79 -0.33 -18.11
C TRP A 137 -7.65 -0.53 -19.10
N ASN A 138 -7.22 -1.77 -19.35
CA ASN A 138 -6.18 -2.06 -20.33
C ASN A 138 -6.76 -2.08 -21.75
N SER A 139 -6.20 -1.26 -22.65
CA SER A 139 -6.74 -1.11 -24.01
C SER A 139 -6.80 -2.40 -24.83
N PRO A 140 -5.84 -3.35 -24.75
CA PRO A 140 -5.89 -4.60 -25.50
C PRO A 140 -7.01 -5.55 -25.07
N ASN A 141 -7.66 -5.31 -23.92
CA ASN A 141 -8.77 -6.13 -23.45
C ASN A 141 -10.13 -5.69 -24.05
N GLU A 142 -10.15 -4.55 -24.75
CA GLU A 142 -11.29 -4.06 -25.56
C GLU A 142 -12.60 -3.88 -24.77
N ILE A 143 -12.52 -3.49 -23.50
CA ILE A 143 -13.70 -3.21 -22.67
C ILE A 143 -14.18 -1.77 -22.88
N PRO A 144 -15.44 -1.53 -23.29
CA PRO A 144 -16.02 -0.19 -23.42
C PRO A 144 -15.98 0.59 -22.11
N VAL A 145 -15.64 1.87 -22.17
CA VAL A 145 -15.39 2.73 -20.99
C VAL A 145 -16.62 2.82 -20.08
N GLU A 146 -17.80 2.88 -20.69
CA GLU A 146 -19.11 2.91 -20.07
C GLU A 146 -19.46 1.63 -19.29
N HIS A 147 -18.88 0.49 -19.65
CA HIS A 147 -19.15 -0.80 -19.02
C HIS A 147 -18.24 -1.05 -17.79
N ARG A 148 -17.02 -0.49 -17.78
CA ARG A 148 -15.97 -0.85 -16.83
C ARG A 148 -16.39 -0.71 -15.36
N SER A 149 -17.04 0.39 -14.99
CA SER A 149 -17.46 0.63 -13.60
C SER A 149 -18.55 -0.36 -13.15
N HIS A 150 -19.50 -0.69 -14.02
CA HIS A 150 -20.55 -1.69 -13.74
C HIS A 150 -19.95 -3.09 -13.55
N LEU A 151 -19.06 -3.49 -14.47
CA LEU A 151 -18.37 -4.79 -14.40
C LEU A 151 -17.52 -4.92 -13.14
N LEU A 152 -16.78 -3.87 -12.77
CA LEU A 152 -16.00 -3.85 -11.53
C LEU A 152 -16.89 -3.94 -10.28
N SER A 153 -18.00 -3.19 -10.25
CA SER A 153 -18.93 -3.20 -9.12
C SER A 153 -19.56 -4.59 -8.94
N SER A 154 -19.96 -5.22 -10.04
CA SER A 154 -20.52 -6.56 -10.00
C SER A 154 -19.48 -7.62 -9.62
N PHE A 155 -18.25 -7.50 -10.13
CA PHE A 155 -17.11 -8.33 -9.70
C PHE A 155 -16.79 -8.12 -8.21
N ARG A 156 -16.92 -6.91 -7.67
CA ARG A 156 -16.79 -6.63 -6.23
C ARG A 156 -17.82 -7.40 -5.41
N GLY A 157 -19.07 -7.42 -5.86
CA GLY A 157 -20.13 -8.23 -5.25
C GLY A 157 -19.78 -9.71 -5.23
N LEU A 158 -19.22 -10.23 -6.33
CA LEU A 158 -18.76 -11.62 -6.45
C LEU A 158 -17.67 -11.96 -5.44
N VAL A 159 -16.57 -11.20 -5.40
CA VAL A 159 -15.42 -11.51 -4.53
C VAL A 159 -15.69 -11.32 -3.04
N ARG A 160 -16.77 -10.61 -2.69
CA ARG A 160 -17.22 -10.38 -1.31
C ARG A 160 -18.39 -11.25 -0.89
N ALA A 161 -18.76 -12.24 -1.69
CA ALA A 161 -19.88 -13.09 -1.37
C ALA A 161 -19.69 -13.78 0.01
N PRO A 162 -20.66 -13.62 0.95
CA PRO A 162 -20.49 -14.09 2.32
C PRO A 162 -20.64 -15.61 2.47
N THR A 163 -21.30 -16.25 1.51
CA THR A 163 -21.58 -17.70 1.52
C THR A 163 -21.28 -18.32 0.16
N PRO A 164 -21.01 -19.64 0.10
CA PRO A 164 -20.85 -20.35 -1.17
C PRO A 164 -22.07 -20.21 -2.08
N ALA A 165 -23.28 -20.21 -1.52
CA ALA A 165 -24.51 -20.00 -2.29
C ALA A 165 -24.57 -18.59 -2.91
N ALA A 166 -24.27 -17.56 -2.12
CA ALA A 166 -24.22 -16.18 -2.61
C ALA A 166 -23.11 -15.99 -3.66
N LEU A 167 -21.99 -16.71 -3.54
CA LEU A 167 -20.90 -16.68 -4.53
C LEU A 167 -21.38 -17.23 -5.87
N MET A 168 -22.03 -18.39 -5.86
CA MET A 168 -22.57 -19.00 -7.08
C MET A 168 -23.66 -18.13 -7.70
N GLU A 169 -24.56 -17.57 -6.89
CA GLU A 169 -25.62 -16.67 -7.36
C GLU A 169 -25.04 -15.38 -7.96
N ALA A 170 -24.03 -14.78 -7.32
CA ALA A 170 -23.35 -13.60 -7.86
C ALA A 170 -22.63 -13.92 -9.17
N TYR A 171 -22.03 -15.10 -9.29
CA TYR A 171 -21.38 -15.54 -10.52
C TYR A 171 -22.38 -15.74 -11.65
N SER A 172 -23.48 -16.46 -11.41
CA SER A 172 -24.55 -16.64 -12.39
C SER A 172 -25.14 -15.32 -12.86
N ARG A 173 -25.45 -14.40 -11.93
CA ARG A 173 -25.94 -13.06 -12.26
C ARG A 173 -24.95 -12.28 -13.12
N LEU A 174 -23.65 -12.39 -12.84
CA LEU A 174 -22.62 -11.71 -13.61
C LEU A 174 -22.43 -12.32 -15.02
N MET A 175 -22.61 -13.62 -15.17
CA MET A 175 -22.54 -14.31 -16.47
C MET A 175 -23.76 -14.01 -17.35
N GLU A 176 -24.94 -13.79 -16.74
CA GLU A 176 -26.21 -13.50 -17.43
C GLU A 176 -26.45 -12.00 -17.63
N ASP A 177 -25.63 -11.14 -17.02
CA ASP A 177 -25.77 -9.70 -17.08
C ASP A 177 -25.68 -9.19 -18.54
N PRO A 178 -26.64 -8.37 -19.01
CA PRO A 178 -26.65 -7.86 -20.38
C PRO A 178 -25.39 -7.09 -20.78
N ILE A 179 -24.72 -6.42 -19.83
CA ILE A 179 -23.47 -5.70 -20.09
C ILE A 179 -22.29 -6.67 -20.19
N SER A 180 -22.25 -7.67 -19.31
CA SER A 180 -21.21 -8.71 -19.32
C SER A 180 -21.24 -9.54 -20.60
N THR A 181 -22.43 -9.95 -21.06
CA THR A 181 -22.60 -10.72 -22.31
C THR A 181 -22.19 -9.96 -23.57
N GLN A 182 -22.19 -8.62 -23.54
CA GLN A 182 -21.65 -7.78 -24.63
C GLN A 182 -20.12 -7.70 -24.63
N CYS A 183 -19.47 -8.17 -23.56
CA CYS A 183 -18.03 -8.10 -23.37
C CYS A 183 -17.41 -9.52 -23.31
N PRO A 184 -17.23 -10.23 -24.44
CA PRO A 184 -16.77 -11.62 -24.44
C PRO A 184 -15.38 -11.81 -23.78
N ASN A 185 -14.47 -10.85 -23.96
CA ASN A 185 -13.16 -10.87 -23.30
C ASN A 185 -13.28 -10.82 -21.78
N PHE A 186 -14.25 -10.04 -21.26
CA PHE A 186 -14.51 -9.98 -19.82
C PHE A 186 -15.07 -11.31 -19.31
N VAL A 187 -16.00 -11.92 -20.03
CA VAL A 187 -16.57 -13.23 -19.66
C VAL A 187 -15.49 -14.30 -19.61
N ALA A 188 -14.61 -14.37 -20.61
CA ALA A 188 -13.49 -15.30 -20.64
C ALA A 188 -12.54 -15.07 -19.44
N HIS A 189 -12.15 -13.82 -19.19
CA HIS A 189 -11.30 -13.50 -18.05
C HIS A 189 -11.96 -13.80 -16.70
N LEU A 190 -13.25 -13.52 -16.57
CA LEU A 190 -14.02 -13.82 -15.37
C LEU A 190 -14.07 -15.33 -15.10
N GLN A 191 -14.22 -16.15 -16.14
CA GLN A 191 -14.16 -17.61 -16.01
C GLN A 191 -12.80 -18.07 -15.46
N GLU A 192 -11.69 -17.59 -16.02
CA GLU A 192 -10.33 -17.91 -15.53
C GLU A 192 -10.12 -17.52 -14.06
N VAL A 193 -10.59 -16.33 -13.67
CA VAL A 193 -10.51 -15.87 -12.28
C VAL A 193 -11.39 -16.72 -11.36
N PHE A 194 -12.58 -17.11 -11.81
CA PHE A 194 -13.53 -17.91 -11.05
C PHE A 194 -13.14 -19.40 -10.94
N GLU A 195 -12.41 -19.94 -11.91
CA GLU A 195 -11.80 -21.27 -11.81
C GLU A 195 -10.89 -21.36 -10.58
N LYS A 196 -10.15 -20.29 -10.29
CA LYS A 196 -9.27 -20.18 -9.12
C LYS A 196 -9.98 -19.75 -7.83
N ARG A 197 -11.32 -19.77 -7.76
CA ARG A 197 -12.09 -19.30 -6.59
C ARG A 197 -11.71 -19.93 -5.26
N ALA A 198 -11.24 -21.18 -5.24
CA ALA A 198 -10.75 -21.80 -4.01
C ALA A 198 -9.55 -21.06 -3.40
N GLU A 199 -8.76 -20.34 -4.21
CA GLU A 199 -7.59 -19.59 -3.76
C GLU A 199 -7.92 -18.20 -3.22
N TRP A 200 -9.18 -17.74 -3.30
CA TRP A 200 -9.51 -16.37 -2.87
C TRP A 200 -10.87 -16.19 -2.21
N ALA A 201 -11.84 -17.06 -2.48
CA ALA A 201 -13.17 -16.95 -1.90
C ALA A 201 -13.13 -17.41 -0.44
N VAL A 202 -13.11 -16.43 0.47
CA VAL A 202 -13.13 -16.66 1.92
C VAL A 202 -14.32 -17.53 2.34
N CYS A 203 -15.46 -17.38 1.66
CA CYS A 203 -16.68 -18.15 1.97
C CYS A 203 -16.58 -19.65 1.69
N LEU A 204 -15.61 -20.10 0.89
CA LEU A 204 -15.32 -21.51 0.61
C LEU A 204 -14.38 -22.16 1.64
N GLN A 205 -13.85 -21.37 2.58
CA GLN A 205 -12.90 -21.86 3.58
C GLN A 205 -13.63 -22.16 4.89
N ASP A 206 -13.85 -23.44 5.18
CA ASP A 206 -14.60 -23.87 6.36
C ASP A 206 -14.00 -23.34 7.67
N GLN A 207 -12.67 -23.29 7.75
CA GLN A 207 -11.91 -22.79 8.91
C GLN A 207 -12.08 -21.28 9.15
N LEU A 208 -12.54 -20.53 8.14
CA LEU A 208 -12.74 -19.08 8.22
C LEU A 208 -14.18 -18.69 8.54
N SER A 209 -15.08 -19.65 8.75
CA SER A 209 -16.48 -19.35 9.05
C SER A 209 -16.67 -18.57 10.36
N ALA A 210 -15.76 -18.71 11.34
CA ALA A 210 -15.74 -17.92 12.57
C ALA A 210 -15.13 -16.50 12.40
N MET A 211 -14.37 -16.28 11.32
CA MET A 211 -13.65 -15.03 11.00
C MET A 211 -14.42 -14.09 10.07
N LYS A 212 -15.63 -14.52 9.63
CA LYS A 212 -16.45 -13.85 8.62
C LYS A 212 -16.88 -12.44 9.02
N ASP A 213 -17.04 -12.16 10.32
CA ASP A 213 -17.53 -10.87 10.81
C ASP A 213 -16.42 -9.79 10.94
N SER A 214 -15.15 -10.20 11.12
CA SER A 214 -14.03 -9.27 11.36
C SER A 214 -13.23 -8.93 10.09
N ALA A 215 -13.01 -9.90 9.18
CA ALA A 215 -12.10 -9.74 8.04
C ALA A 215 -12.69 -8.90 6.89
N HIS A 216 -13.98 -9.06 6.58
CA HIS A 216 -14.61 -8.41 5.42
C HIS A 216 -14.83 -6.89 5.60
N ASN A 217 -15.08 -6.44 6.83
CA ASN A 217 -15.36 -5.03 7.12
C ASN A 217 -14.09 -4.18 7.33
N TYR A 218 -12.95 -4.82 7.66
CA TYR A 218 -11.70 -4.11 7.99
C TYR A 218 -10.69 -4.02 6.84
N GLU A 219 -10.85 -4.82 5.80
CA GLU A 219 -9.88 -4.91 4.71
C GLU A 219 -9.76 -3.60 3.90
N GLU A 220 -10.82 -2.79 3.84
CA GLU A 220 -10.91 -1.69 2.86
C GLU A 220 -10.63 -0.30 3.45
N SER A 221 -11.18 0.04 4.62
CA SER A 221 -11.02 1.39 5.22
C SER A 221 -9.60 1.66 5.75
N ALA A 222 -8.91 0.60 6.19
CA ALA A 222 -7.65 0.72 6.90
C ALA A 222 -6.41 0.82 6.00
N THR A 223 -6.48 0.19 4.83
CA THR A 223 -5.38 0.06 3.86
C THR A 223 -5.20 1.33 3.03
N ARG A 224 -6.28 2.11 2.92
CA ARG A 224 -6.42 3.31 2.09
C ARG A 224 -5.45 4.45 2.46
N ARG A 225 -5.08 4.63 3.73
CA ARG A 225 -4.33 5.83 4.16
C ARG A 225 -2.82 5.64 4.34
N ILE A 226 -2.36 4.41 4.58
CA ILE A 226 -0.95 4.12 4.85
C ILE A 226 -0.12 4.21 3.55
N LYS A 227 -0.73 3.85 2.41
CA LYS A 227 -0.05 3.85 1.10
C LYS A 227 0.39 5.23 0.60
N ASP A 228 -0.24 6.30 1.08
CA ASP A 228 -0.21 7.59 0.36
C ASP A 228 0.75 8.66 0.90
N LYS A 229 0.92 8.80 2.22
CA LYS A 229 1.85 9.80 2.80
C LYS A 229 3.21 9.20 3.17
N LEU A 230 3.22 8.00 3.72
CA LEU A 230 4.45 7.38 4.22
C LEU A 230 5.31 6.80 3.11
N PHE A 231 4.67 6.18 2.11
CA PHE A 231 5.40 5.39 1.11
C PHE A 231 5.64 6.12 -0.22
N TYR A 232 5.15 7.35 -0.38
CA TYR A 232 5.22 8.14 -1.62
C TYR A 232 6.65 8.33 -2.16
N ARG A 233 7.65 8.40 -1.27
CA ARG A 233 9.08 8.60 -1.63
C ARG A 233 9.93 7.32 -1.56
N LEU A 234 9.36 6.13 -1.31
CA LEU A 234 10.18 4.91 -1.19
C LEU A 234 10.95 4.57 -2.47
N LYS A 235 10.45 4.97 -3.64
CA LYS A 235 11.10 4.64 -4.92
C LYS A 235 12.50 5.21 -5.08
N SER A 236 12.86 6.25 -4.33
CA SER A 236 14.20 6.86 -4.32
C SER A 236 15.07 6.39 -3.15
N TYR A 237 14.55 5.54 -2.26
CA TYR A 237 15.28 5.12 -1.07
C TYR A 237 16.23 3.97 -1.41
N ASN A 238 17.49 4.11 -1.01
CA ASN A 238 18.41 2.99 -0.93
C ASN A 238 18.08 2.10 0.28
N LEU A 239 18.73 0.94 0.37
CA LEU A 239 18.44 -0.04 1.42
C LEU A 239 18.56 0.52 2.84
N THR A 240 19.61 1.30 3.14
CA THR A 240 19.80 1.92 4.46
C THR A 240 18.68 2.93 4.77
N GLN A 241 18.24 3.70 3.77
CA GLN A 241 17.12 4.63 3.92
C GLN A 241 15.80 3.88 4.16
N LEU A 242 15.59 2.73 3.52
CA LEU A 242 14.42 1.87 3.77
C LEU A 242 14.43 1.31 5.19
N VAL A 243 15.56 0.79 5.67
CA VAL A 243 15.69 0.34 7.07
C VAL A 243 15.40 1.48 8.03
N LYS A 244 16.04 2.63 7.84
CA LYS A 244 15.80 3.83 8.66
C LYS A 244 14.34 4.23 8.64
N PHE A 245 13.70 4.19 7.49
CA PHE A 245 12.29 4.51 7.34
C PHE A 245 11.39 3.58 8.16
N VAL A 246 11.61 2.26 8.12
CA VAL A 246 10.80 1.29 8.88
C VAL A 246 10.94 1.51 10.39
N VAL A 247 12.18 1.65 10.90
CA VAL A 247 12.44 1.78 12.35
C VAL A 247 12.23 3.18 12.91
N THR A 248 11.87 4.16 12.08
CA THR A 248 11.60 5.54 12.53
C THR A 248 10.22 6.00 12.09
N LYS A 249 10.07 6.37 10.82
CA LYS A 249 8.85 6.98 10.27
C LYS A 249 7.66 6.04 10.31
N LEU A 250 7.84 4.78 9.91
CA LEU A 250 6.75 3.81 9.90
C LEU A 250 6.31 3.46 11.32
N GLU A 251 7.26 3.19 12.22
CA GLU A 251 6.94 2.92 13.63
C GLU A 251 6.24 4.10 14.31
N ALA A 252 6.78 5.32 14.17
CA ALA A 252 6.18 6.53 14.75
C ALA A 252 4.75 6.77 14.23
N HIS A 253 4.48 6.49 12.95
CA HIS A 253 3.14 6.58 12.40
C HIS A 253 2.16 5.64 13.11
N TYR A 254 2.52 4.38 13.31
CA TYR A 254 1.64 3.42 13.99
C TYR A 254 1.45 3.75 15.47
N ILE A 255 2.50 4.24 16.16
CA ILE A 255 2.37 4.74 17.53
C ILE A 255 1.34 5.87 17.60
N HIS A 256 1.44 6.86 16.70
CA HIS A 256 0.51 7.99 16.67
C HIS A 256 -0.92 7.53 16.37
N ARG A 257 -1.09 6.68 15.35
CA ARG A 257 -2.40 6.16 14.95
C ARG A 257 -3.09 5.40 16.08
N LEU A 258 -2.36 4.54 16.79
CA LEU A 258 -2.90 3.79 17.92
C LEU A 258 -3.20 4.69 19.13
N THR A 259 -2.36 5.70 19.37
CA THR A 259 -2.61 6.70 20.43
C THR A 259 -3.84 7.55 20.13
N ASP A 260 -4.06 7.92 18.85
CA ASP A 260 -5.27 8.59 18.41
C ASP A 260 -6.50 7.70 18.55
N ALA A 261 -6.40 6.42 18.17
CA ALA A 261 -7.47 5.45 18.35
C ALA A 261 -7.84 5.30 19.84
N ALA A 262 -6.84 5.12 20.71
CA ALA A 262 -7.02 5.03 22.15
C ALA A 262 -7.68 6.29 22.75
N ASN A 263 -7.42 7.47 22.18
CA ASN A 263 -8.00 8.74 22.62
C ASN A 263 -9.26 9.17 21.86
N SER A 264 -9.80 8.30 21.00
CA SER A 264 -10.97 8.59 20.15
C SER A 264 -10.77 9.84 19.26
N ARG A 265 -9.53 10.05 18.79
CA ARG A 265 -9.10 11.17 17.94
C ARG A 265 -8.88 10.81 16.47
N LEU A 266 -9.23 9.58 16.05
CA LEU A 266 -9.10 9.14 14.65
C LEU A 266 -9.82 10.07 13.63
N GLN A 267 -10.79 10.87 14.08
CA GLN A 267 -11.49 11.88 13.27
C GLN A 267 -10.66 13.17 13.03
N THR A 268 -9.76 13.55 13.94
CA THR A 268 -9.12 14.88 13.89
C THR A 268 -8.03 14.98 12.82
N ALA A 269 -7.36 13.86 12.50
CA ALA A 269 -6.38 13.78 11.41
C ALA A 269 -7.01 13.89 10.00
N GLN A 270 -8.34 13.95 9.90
CA GLN A 270 -9.08 14.05 8.63
C GLN A 270 -9.25 15.50 8.15
N LYS A 271 -9.08 16.50 9.03
CA LYS A 271 -9.51 17.90 8.78
C LYS A 271 -8.40 18.89 8.41
N THR A 272 -7.14 18.47 8.35
CA THR A 272 -6.00 19.41 8.40
C THR A 272 -5.15 19.52 7.13
N SER A 273 -5.53 18.88 6.02
CA SER A 273 -4.92 19.16 4.71
C SER A 273 -5.41 20.51 4.14
N LYS A 274 -4.92 21.63 4.69
CA LYS A 274 -5.12 22.97 4.12
C LYS A 274 -4.11 23.22 3.00
N THR A 275 -4.30 22.58 1.85
CA THR A 275 -3.74 23.11 0.60
C THR A 275 -4.70 24.16 0.05
N LYS A 276 -4.21 25.37 -0.19
CA LYS A 276 -4.95 26.42 -0.88
C LYS A 276 -5.25 25.98 -2.32
N ASP A 277 -6.48 26.25 -2.72
CA ASP A 277 -7.08 26.12 -4.05
C ASP A 277 -7.00 24.75 -4.74
N ALA A 278 -8.11 24.02 -4.71
CA ALA A 278 -8.57 23.46 -5.98
C ALA A 278 -10.04 23.81 -6.13
N ASP A 279 -10.29 24.64 -7.14
CA ASP A 279 -11.59 25.04 -7.63
C ASP A 279 -12.54 23.85 -7.80
N LYS A 280 -13.84 24.14 -7.70
CA LYS A 280 -14.97 23.22 -7.85
C LYS A 280 -15.08 22.69 -9.29
N GLN A 281 -14.13 21.89 -9.74
CA GLN A 281 -14.11 21.34 -11.09
C GLN A 281 -14.81 19.97 -11.12
N THR A 282 -16.11 20.02 -11.43
CA THR A 282 -16.96 18.94 -11.99
C THR A 282 -16.57 17.50 -11.63
N ILE A 283 -16.76 17.14 -10.36
CA ILE A 283 -16.74 15.74 -9.93
C ILE A 283 -18.18 15.21 -10.06
N LEU A 284 -18.37 14.22 -10.94
CA LEU A 284 -19.65 13.53 -11.10
C LEU A 284 -19.59 12.22 -10.31
N GLN A 285 -20.51 12.04 -9.36
CA GLN A 285 -20.65 10.78 -8.63
C GLN A 285 -21.49 9.82 -9.48
N ALA A 286 -20.89 8.70 -9.89
CA ALA A 286 -21.58 7.65 -10.64
C ALA A 286 -22.26 6.65 -9.69
N ASP A 287 -21.62 6.33 -8.56
CA ASP A 287 -22.20 5.57 -7.45
C ASP A 287 -21.55 5.95 -6.10
N LYS A 288 -21.79 5.18 -5.04
CA LYS A 288 -21.25 5.43 -3.69
C LYS A 288 -19.72 5.61 -3.69
N ASP A 289 -19.01 4.82 -4.49
CA ASP A 289 -17.55 4.71 -4.47
C ASP A 289 -16.90 5.13 -5.81
N ASN A 290 -17.66 5.26 -6.89
CA ASN A 290 -17.18 5.64 -8.23
C ASN A 290 -17.51 7.08 -8.59
N TYR A 291 -16.49 7.78 -9.09
CA TYR A 291 -16.52 9.18 -9.43
C TYR A 291 -15.82 9.43 -10.76
N THR A 292 -16.28 10.43 -11.50
CA THR A 292 -15.60 10.97 -12.68
C THR A 292 -15.11 12.36 -12.34
N VAL A 293 -13.81 12.59 -12.47
CA VAL A 293 -13.15 13.85 -12.15
C VAL A 293 -12.55 14.45 -13.41
N THR A 294 -12.98 15.66 -13.79
CA THR A 294 -12.41 16.39 -14.93
C THR A 294 -11.00 16.88 -14.61
N SER A 295 -10.09 16.83 -15.58
CA SER A 295 -8.73 17.36 -15.42
C SER A 295 -8.75 18.88 -15.30
N ALA A 296 -8.00 19.40 -14.32
CA ALA A 296 -7.83 20.84 -14.13
C ALA A 296 -7.05 21.51 -15.27
N SER A 297 -6.16 20.77 -15.94
CA SER A 297 -5.33 21.27 -17.04
C SER A 297 -5.98 21.11 -18.41
N ASN A 298 -6.97 20.22 -18.56
CA ASN A 298 -7.65 19.97 -19.83
C ASN A 298 -9.07 19.47 -19.58
N THR A 299 -10.06 20.35 -19.76
CA THR A 299 -11.46 20.04 -19.49
C THR A 299 -12.07 18.97 -20.41
N ALA A 300 -11.41 18.64 -21.53
CA ALA A 300 -11.81 17.52 -22.39
C ALA A 300 -11.40 16.14 -21.84
N VAL A 301 -10.52 16.10 -20.84
CA VAL A 301 -10.03 14.86 -20.23
C VAL A 301 -10.73 14.64 -18.89
N SER A 302 -11.28 13.45 -18.69
CA SER A 302 -11.84 13.02 -17.41
C SER A 302 -11.23 11.71 -16.95
N TYR A 303 -11.16 11.54 -15.64
CA TYR A 303 -10.59 10.36 -15.00
C TYR A 303 -11.64 9.69 -14.12
N GLN A 304 -11.79 8.38 -14.28
CA GLN A 304 -12.61 7.55 -13.40
C GLN A 304 -11.82 7.27 -12.12
N VAL A 305 -12.47 7.41 -10.98
CA VAL A 305 -11.90 7.27 -9.64
C VAL A 305 -12.80 6.33 -8.85
N ASP A 306 -12.23 5.24 -8.36
CA ASP A 306 -12.90 4.34 -7.42
C ASP A 306 -12.25 4.48 -6.04
N MET A 307 -13.01 5.08 -5.13
CA MET A 307 -12.58 5.40 -3.79
C MET A 307 -12.55 4.20 -2.85
N SER A 308 -13.30 3.13 -3.15
CA SER A 308 -13.29 1.89 -2.36
C SER A 308 -11.97 1.15 -2.53
N ILE A 309 -11.50 1.02 -3.78
CA ILE A 309 -10.24 0.31 -4.08
C ILE A 309 -9.03 1.23 -4.21
N SER A 310 -9.24 2.54 -4.06
CA SER A 310 -8.23 3.61 -4.14
C SER A 310 -7.49 3.64 -5.50
N CYS A 311 -8.24 3.45 -6.58
CA CYS A 311 -7.72 3.47 -7.95
C CYS A 311 -8.27 4.67 -8.73
N CYS A 312 -7.48 5.14 -9.69
CA CYS A 312 -7.91 6.16 -10.64
C CYS A 312 -7.36 5.84 -12.03
N SER A 313 -8.09 6.15 -13.09
CA SER A 313 -7.67 5.90 -14.46
C SER A 313 -6.50 6.79 -14.91
N CYS A 314 -6.04 7.74 -14.08
CA CYS A 314 -4.86 8.55 -14.40
C CYS A 314 -3.56 7.75 -14.21
N PRO A 315 -2.47 8.11 -14.92
CA PRO A 315 -1.18 7.40 -14.82
C PRO A 315 -0.64 7.32 -13.38
N ALA A 316 -0.91 8.33 -12.56
CA ALA A 316 -0.52 8.31 -11.16
C ALA A 316 -1.33 7.28 -10.34
N GLY A 317 -2.64 7.18 -10.57
CA GLY A 317 -3.55 6.44 -9.70
C GLY A 317 -3.89 5.02 -10.14
N VAL A 318 -3.51 4.61 -11.36
CA VAL A 318 -3.85 3.28 -11.91
C VAL A 318 -3.23 2.14 -11.09
N LEU A 319 -2.07 2.39 -10.46
CA LEU A 319 -1.39 1.46 -9.55
C LEU A 319 -1.89 1.55 -8.10
N GLY A 320 -2.99 2.26 -7.86
CA GLY A 320 -3.55 2.45 -6.53
C GLY A 320 -2.81 3.50 -5.68
N ARG A 321 -2.08 4.44 -6.30
CA ARG A 321 -1.46 5.58 -5.60
C ARG A 321 -2.48 6.70 -5.48
N LEU A 322 -2.49 7.43 -4.36
CA LEU A 322 -3.28 8.66 -4.27
C LEU A 322 -2.85 9.69 -5.33
N CYS A 323 -3.81 10.07 -6.16
CA CYS A 323 -3.65 11.11 -7.16
C CYS A 323 -4.47 12.35 -6.79
N ARG A 324 -4.24 13.47 -7.50
CA ARG A 324 -4.98 14.72 -7.28
C ARG A 324 -6.50 14.52 -7.42
N HIS A 325 -6.95 13.63 -8.31
CA HIS A 325 -8.37 13.31 -8.50
C HIS A 325 -8.98 12.61 -7.28
N GLN A 326 -8.29 11.60 -6.73
CA GLN A 326 -8.72 10.94 -5.50
C GLN A 326 -8.76 11.91 -4.31
N SER A 327 -7.75 12.78 -4.17
CA SER A 327 -7.76 13.83 -3.14
C SER A 327 -8.91 14.83 -3.32
N ALA A 328 -9.25 15.17 -4.56
CA ALA A 328 -10.37 16.05 -4.87
C ALA A 328 -11.71 15.40 -4.46
N VAL A 329 -11.91 14.12 -4.80
CA VAL A 329 -13.09 13.35 -4.38
C VAL A 329 -13.17 13.26 -2.86
N ALA A 330 -12.07 12.95 -2.18
CA ALA A 330 -12.02 12.82 -0.71
C ALA A 330 -12.38 14.12 0.00
N ARG A 331 -12.09 15.26 -0.61
CA ARG A 331 -12.40 16.59 -0.07
C ARG A 331 -13.85 16.99 -0.29
N VAL A 332 -14.45 16.62 -1.43
CA VAL A 332 -15.82 17.01 -1.79
C VAL A 332 -16.85 16.03 -1.23
N PHE A 333 -16.62 14.74 -1.43
CA PHE A 333 -17.46 13.62 -1.01
C PHE A 333 -16.84 12.89 0.16
N GLY A 334 -16.01 13.58 0.95
CA GLY A 334 -15.52 13.08 2.23
C GLY A 334 -16.70 12.85 3.17
N HIS A 335 -17.42 11.75 2.92
CA HIS A 335 -18.35 11.17 3.83
C HIS A 335 -17.57 10.97 5.12
N ASP A 336 -18.18 11.43 6.21
CA ASP A 336 -17.93 10.92 7.54
C ASP A 336 -17.86 9.39 7.37
N GLU A 337 -16.65 8.81 7.44
CA GLU A 337 -16.45 7.38 7.27
C GLU A 337 -17.13 6.71 8.48
N GLY A 338 -18.44 6.48 8.33
CA GLY A 338 -19.29 5.75 9.24
C GLY A 338 -18.72 4.35 9.40
N GLY A 339 -17.85 4.19 10.39
CA GLY A 339 -17.13 2.97 10.69
C GLY A 339 -16.04 3.15 11.74
N LEU A 340 -15.37 4.31 11.79
CA LEU A 340 -14.38 4.62 12.84
C LEU A 340 -14.97 5.45 14.01
N SER A 341 -16.28 5.68 13.98
CA SER A 341 -17.02 6.35 15.07
C SER A 341 -17.87 5.37 15.89
N LEU A 342 -17.42 4.12 16.03
CA LEU A 342 -17.79 3.36 17.22
C LEU A 342 -16.84 3.84 18.31
N SER A 343 -17.39 4.35 19.42
CA SER A 343 -16.62 4.52 20.65
C SER A 343 -15.96 3.17 20.92
N LEU A 344 -14.65 3.06 20.64
CA LEU A 344 -13.93 1.82 20.87
C LEU A 344 -14.14 1.43 22.34
N PRO A 345 -14.42 0.16 22.64
CA PRO A 345 -14.58 -0.28 24.02
C PRO A 345 -13.36 0.15 24.86
N PRO A 346 -13.54 0.50 26.14
CA PRO A 346 -12.44 0.93 27.02
C PRO A 346 -11.24 -0.03 26.99
N GLU A 347 -11.51 -1.34 26.98
CA GLU A 347 -10.49 -2.38 26.88
C GLU A 347 -9.69 -2.31 25.57
N THR A 348 -10.36 -2.15 24.43
CA THR A 348 -9.70 -2.00 23.12
C THR A 348 -8.86 -0.72 23.07
N ARG A 349 -9.34 0.36 23.69
CA ARG A 349 -8.59 1.63 23.76
C ARG A 349 -7.33 1.49 24.62
N LYS A 350 -7.45 0.83 25.77
CA LYS A 350 -6.33 0.49 26.65
C LYS A 350 -5.31 -0.40 25.94
N LEU A 351 -5.78 -1.44 25.27
CA LEU A 351 -4.96 -2.33 24.44
C LEU A 351 -4.17 -1.56 23.38
N TYR A 352 -4.80 -0.67 22.63
CA TYR A 352 -4.10 0.14 21.61
C TYR A 352 -3.10 1.11 22.21
N TYR A 353 -3.40 1.69 23.37
CA TYR A 353 -2.43 2.51 24.09
C TYR A 353 -1.21 1.70 24.55
N GLN A 354 -1.45 0.50 25.08
CA GLN A 354 -0.41 -0.43 25.52
C GLN A 354 0.45 -0.91 24.34
N ILE A 355 -0.15 -1.22 23.19
CA ILE A 355 0.59 -1.56 21.96
C ILE A 355 1.41 -0.35 21.48
N ALA A 356 0.87 0.86 21.53
CA ALA A 356 1.59 2.06 21.10
C ALA A 356 2.81 2.35 21.98
N THR A 357 2.66 2.25 23.31
CA THR A 357 3.64 2.78 24.28
C THR A 357 4.45 1.74 25.02
N GLY A 358 3.93 0.51 25.13
CA GLY A 358 4.42 -0.51 26.06
C GLY A 358 3.98 -0.28 27.51
N LEU A 359 3.13 0.70 27.79
CA LEU A 359 2.64 1.00 29.13
C LEU A 359 1.24 0.41 29.34
N ASP A 360 1.10 -0.39 30.39
CA ASP A 360 -0.20 -0.86 30.87
C ASP A 360 -0.72 0.11 31.94
N ILE A 361 -1.52 1.09 31.50
CA ILE A 361 -2.09 2.11 32.37
C ILE A 361 -3.58 2.30 32.07
N GLU A 362 -4.33 2.65 33.10
CA GLU A 362 -5.73 3.05 32.96
C GLU A 362 -5.85 4.50 32.44
N ALA A 363 -6.94 4.79 31.72
CA ALA A 363 -7.23 6.15 31.30
C ALA A 363 -7.49 7.04 32.53
N LYS A 364 -6.88 8.23 32.57
CA LYS A 364 -7.10 9.18 33.68
C LYS A 364 -8.55 9.69 33.66
N GLY A 365 -9.04 10.26 34.76
CA GLY A 365 -10.45 10.59 35.01
C GLY A 365 -11.27 11.27 33.89
N SER A 366 -10.65 11.90 32.89
CA SER A 366 -11.31 12.38 31.66
C SER A 366 -11.53 11.31 30.59
N GLY A 367 -11.21 10.05 30.88
CA GLY A 367 -11.22 8.94 29.95
C GLY A 367 -10.13 9.02 28.88
N ARG A 368 -9.08 9.84 29.03
CA ARG A 368 -8.00 10.00 28.04
C ARG A 368 -6.67 9.42 28.54
N PHE A 369 -5.89 8.90 27.59
CA PHE A 369 -4.53 8.43 27.83
C PHE A 369 -3.52 9.57 27.61
N PRO A 370 -2.35 9.55 28.28
CA PRO A 370 -1.28 10.52 28.05
C PRO A 370 -0.81 10.54 26.60
N THR A 371 -0.61 11.74 26.02
CA THR A 371 -0.03 11.89 24.68
C THR A 371 1.40 11.34 24.63
N VAL A 372 1.73 10.61 23.57
CA VAL A 372 3.07 10.03 23.35
C VAL A 372 3.94 11.02 22.59
N VAL A 373 5.14 11.33 23.10
CA VAL A 373 6.11 12.23 22.45
C VAL A 373 7.33 11.41 22.04
N ALA A 374 7.59 11.29 20.73
CA ALA A 374 8.82 10.70 20.22
C ALA A 374 9.92 11.77 20.19
N LYS A 375 10.93 11.68 21.08
CA LYS A 375 12.15 12.48 20.93
C LYS A 375 12.93 11.99 19.71
N PRO A 376 13.41 12.87 18.81
CA PRO A 376 14.42 12.49 17.82
C PRO A 376 15.65 11.95 18.54
N ALA A 377 16.21 10.84 18.05
CA ALA A 377 17.44 10.28 18.60
C ALA A 377 18.54 11.35 18.64
N ALA A 378 19.07 11.62 19.84
CA ALA A 378 20.20 12.53 20.01
C ALA A 378 21.39 12.03 19.19
N GLN A 379 22.05 12.94 18.48
CA GLN A 379 23.32 12.64 17.81
C GLN A 379 24.33 12.12 18.86
N PRO A 380 25.12 11.08 18.55
CA PRO A 380 26.04 10.51 19.51
C PRO A 380 27.21 11.48 19.72
N GLY A 381 27.21 12.18 20.85
CA GLY A 381 28.27 13.12 21.19
C GLY A 381 28.06 13.87 22.51
N ARG A 382 28.06 13.15 23.64
CA ARG A 382 28.68 13.51 24.94
C ARG A 382 28.08 12.66 26.07
N THR A 383 28.99 12.08 26.85
CA THR A 383 28.75 11.31 28.07
C THR A 383 27.98 12.11 29.13
N ALA A 384 26.91 11.54 29.67
CA ALA A 384 26.49 11.73 31.06
C ALA A 384 25.63 10.54 31.51
N ALA A 385 25.91 10.05 32.71
CA ALA A 385 25.29 8.90 33.34
C ALA A 385 23.94 9.24 34.01
N VAL A 386 23.01 8.28 33.93
CA VAL A 386 21.94 7.93 34.89
C VAL A 386 21.02 9.05 35.43
N CYS A 387 19.72 8.95 35.11
CA CYS A 387 18.66 8.78 36.13
C CYS A 387 17.33 8.34 35.49
N ALA A 388 16.61 7.52 36.26
CA ALA A 388 15.31 6.94 35.97
C ALA A 388 14.18 7.99 35.99
N ASN A 389 13.08 7.66 35.30
CA ASN A 389 11.78 8.31 35.39
C ASN A 389 11.74 9.84 35.16
N GLU A 390 11.80 10.27 33.91
CA GLU A 390 11.25 11.59 33.54
C GLU A 390 10.45 11.55 32.23
N VAL A 391 9.16 11.86 32.34
CA VAL A 391 8.21 12.08 31.24
C VAL A 391 8.32 13.54 30.82
N ILE A 392 8.62 13.80 29.55
CA ILE A 392 8.74 15.16 29.00
C ILE A 392 7.77 15.36 27.83
N PHE A 393 6.95 16.41 27.94
CA PHE A 393 5.82 16.78 27.08
C PHE A 393 6.22 17.73 25.95
N VAL A 394 5.62 17.58 24.75
CA VAL A 394 5.51 18.63 23.73
C VAL A 394 4.17 18.48 22.98
N ALA A 395 3.57 19.62 22.62
CA ALA A 395 2.23 19.81 22.08
C ALA A 395 2.13 19.81 20.54
N ASP A 396 0.93 19.42 20.11
CA ASP A 396 0.13 19.73 18.91
C ASP A 396 0.63 19.48 17.47
N THR A 397 -0.12 18.55 16.84
CA THR A 397 -0.49 18.42 15.42
C THR A 397 0.56 17.90 14.43
N VAL A 398 0.25 16.71 13.87
CA VAL A 398 1.00 15.96 12.84
C VAL A 398 1.31 16.78 11.59
N ASP A 399 0.42 17.68 11.20
CA ASP A 399 0.55 18.42 9.95
C ASP A 399 1.68 19.43 10.01
N THR A 400 1.88 20.10 11.14
CA THR A 400 2.99 21.06 11.30
C THR A 400 4.34 20.33 11.25
N ILE A 401 4.47 19.13 11.80
CA ILE A 401 5.75 18.39 11.77
C ILE A 401 6.03 17.84 10.36
N VAL A 402 5.03 17.29 9.67
CA VAL A 402 5.21 16.78 8.31
C VAL A 402 5.48 17.91 7.32
N ASP A 403 4.80 19.05 7.46
CA ASP A 403 4.98 20.22 6.58
C ASP A 403 6.33 20.93 6.87
N THR A 404 6.68 21.16 8.14
CA THR A 404 7.98 21.78 8.51
C THR A 404 9.16 20.89 8.09
N TRP A 405 9.00 19.55 8.08
CA TRP A 405 10.06 18.63 7.66
C TRP A 405 10.12 18.42 6.14
N CYS A 406 8.99 18.54 5.43
CA CYS A 406 8.99 18.64 3.97
C CYS A 406 9.75 19.89 3.51
N GLU A 407 9.46 21.05 4.11
CA GLU A 407 10.14 22.32 3.82
C GLU A 407 11.64 22.28 4.16
N GLN A 408 12.03 21.67 5.28
CA GLN A 408 13.45 21.54 5.65
C GLN A 408 14.24 20.57 4.74
N THR A 409 13.59 19.57 4.13
CA THR A 409 14.26 18.68 3.17
C THR A 409 14.38 19.24 1.76
N ASP A 410 13.57 20.23 1.38
CA ASP A 410 13.75 20.94 0.09
C ASP A 410 14.99 21.84 0.12
N SER A 411 15.42 22.30 1.29
CA SER A 411 16.61 23.14 1.44
C SER A 411 17.95 22.37 1.47
N SER A 412 17.96 21.04 1.61
CA SER A 412 19.20 20.27 1.86
C SER A 412 19.53 19.20 0.82
N LEU A 413 18.83 19.18 -0.31
CA LEU A 413 19.24 18.37 -1.46
C LEU A 413 20.18 19.22 -2.31
N MET A 414 21.47 18.90 -2.27
CA MET A 414 22.41 19.41 -3.27
C MET A 414 21.86 19.03 -4.64
N GLU A 415 21.61 20.04 -5.48
CA GLU A 415 21.36 19.83 -6.89
C GLU A 415 22.47 18.93 -7.46
N PRO A 416 22.14 17.90 -8.26
CA PRO A 416 23.18 17.05 -8.84
C PRO A 416 24.10 17.92 -9.69
N GLU A 417 25.40 17.88 -9.39
CA GLU A 417 26.45 18.59 -10.14
C GLU A 417 26.22 18.42 -11.66
N PRO A 418 26.08 19.52 -12.44
CA PRO A 418 25.72 19.48 -13.86
C PRO A 418 26.58 18.55 -14.71
N GLY A 419 27.85 18.37 -14.31
CA GLY A 419 28.80 17.47 -14.98
C GLY A 419 28.42 15.98 -14.92
N ALA A 420 27.84 15.53 -13.80
CA ALA A 420 27.49 14.11 -13.62
C ALA A 420 26.25 13.70 -14.43
N LEU A 421 25.31 14.63 -14.64
CA LEU A 421 24.12 14.38 -15.48
C LEU A 421 24.50 14.31 -16.96
N LYS A 422 25.38 15.22 -17.41
CA LYS A 422 25.88 15.26 -18.79
C LYS A 422 26.56 13.95 -19.18
N GLN A 423 27.49 13.46 -18.35
CA GLN A 423 28.21 12.21 -18.62
C GLN A 423 27.28 10.99 -18.69
N ARG A 424 26.24 10.96 -17.85
CA ARG A 424 25.23 9.88 -17.88
C ARG A 424 24.38 9.91 -19.14
N LEU A 425 24.01 11.11 -19.60
CA LEU A 425 23.26 11.28 -20.85
C LEU A 425 24.09 10.82 -22.05
N GLU A 426 25.37 11.21 -22.11
CA GLU A 426 26.31 10.76 -23.16
C GLU A 426 26.43 9.23 -23.21
N ASN A 427 26.50 8.57 -22.05
CA ASN A 427 26.55 7.10 -21.97
C ASN A 427 25.28 6.41 -22.49
N VAL A 428 24.10 7.00 -22.29
CA VAL A 428 22.83 6.47 -22.81
C VAL A 428 22.82 6.51 -24.34
N PHE A 429 23.22 7.64 -24.92
CA PHE A 429 23.29 7.74 -26.38
C PHE A 429 24.35 6.83 -26.97
N LEU A 430 25.50 6.67 -26.31
CA LEU A 430 26.53 5.72 -26.74
C LEU A 430 26.03 4.26 -26.76
N ASP A 431 25.22 3.86 -25.77
CA ASP A 431 24.58 2.53 -25.73
C ASP A 431 23.58 2.34 -26.88
N LEU A 432 22.74 3.35 -27.15
CA LEU A 432 21.80 3.33 -28.28
C LEU A 432 22.53 3.24 -29.62
N THR A 433 23.61 4.00 -29.81
CA THR A 433 24.42 3.93 -31.03
C THR A 433 25.00 2.55 -31.25
N LYS A 434 25.52 1.89 -30.20
CA LYS A 434 26.04 0.50 -30.29
C LYS A 434 24.96 -0.52 -30.64
N LYS A 435 23.71 -0.27 -30.25
CA LYS A 435 22.56 -1.14 -30.54
C LYS A 435 22.01 -0.97 -31.96
N LEU A 436 22.40 0.09 -32.68
CA LEU A 436 21.99 0.32 -34.06
C LEU A 436 22.50 -0.79 -35.00
N ASP A 437 23.62 -1.42 -34.66
CA ASP A 437 24.19 -2.56 -35.40
C ASP A 437 23.35 -3.84 -35.24
N ASN A 438 22.37 -3.87 -34.32
CA ASN A 438 21.44 -4.98 -34.15
C ASN A 438 20.10 -4.69 -34.88
N PRO A 439 19.71 -5.49 -35.88
CA PRO A 439 18.49 -5.28 -36.66
C PRO A 439 17.20 -5.34 -35.82
N GLU A 440 17.19 -6.02 -34.67
CA GLU A 440 16.03 -6.04 -33.76
C GLU A 440 15.77 -4.67 -33.10
N PHE A 441 16.81 -3.85 -32.94
CA PHE A 441 16.73 -2.53 -32.34
C PHE A 441 16.66 -1.41 -33.37
N ALA A 442 17.11 -1.65 -34.61
CA ALA A 442 17.15 -0.65 -35.68
C ALA A 442 15.79 0.04 -35.88
N HIS A 443 14.70 -0.73 -36.00
CA HIS A 443 13.36 -0.15 -36.19
C HIS A 443 12.94 0.75 -35.02
N SER A 444 13.15 0.29 -33.78
CA SER A 444 12.78 1.04 -32.57
C SER A 444 13.61 2.30 -32.39
N ILE A 445 14.90 2.25 -32.74
CA ILE A 445 15.80 3.42 -32.67
C ILE A 445 15.44 4.42 -33.76
N THR A 446 15.11 3.98 -34.98
CA THR A 446 14.60 4.86 -36.05
C THR A 446 13.34 5.60 -35.61
N THR A 447 12.34 4.89 -35.07
CA THR A 447 11.10 5.53 -34.58
C THR A 447 11.38 6.51 -33.44
N PHE A 448 12.33 6.20 -32.55
CA PHE A 448 12.75 7.12 -31.49
C PHE A 448 13.35 8.42 -32.05
N VAL A 449 14.24 8.32 -33.05
CA VAL A 449 14.86 9.48 -33.70
C VAL A 449 13.82 10.32 -34.45
N GLU A 450 12.96 9.69 -35.24
CA GLU A 450 11.88 10.38 -35.96
C GLU A 450 10.91 11.09 -34.99
N SER A 451 10.58 10.44 -33.87
CA SER A 451 9.76 11.05 -32.82
C SER A 451 10.45 12.25 -32.18
N TYR A 452 11.76 12.18 -31.94
CA TYR A 452 12.53 13.30 -31.39
C TYR A 452 12.59 14.47 -32.37
N GLU A 453 12.83 14.21 -33.66
CA GLU A 453 12.90 15.22 -34.73
C GLU A 453 11.54 15.88 -34.99
N SER A 454 10.42 15.20 -34.68
CA SER A 454 9.07 15.73 -34.84
C SER A 454 8.64 16.75 -33.77
N ILE A 455 9.39 16.88 -32.67
CA ILE A 455 9.09 17.78 -31.55
C ILE A 455 9.44 19.22 -31.94
N GLN A 456 8.50 20.16 -31.78
CA GLN A 456 8.67 21.54 -32.23
C GLN A 456 8.92 22.54 -31.09
N THR A 457 8.69 22.15 -29.83
CA THR A 457 8.79 23.06 -28.67
C THR A 457 9.59 22.45 -27.52
N ASP A 458 10.26 23.32 -26.75
CA ASP A 458 11.06 22.91 -25.58
C ASP A 458 10.20 22.27 -24.47
N ASP A 459 8.94 22.69 -24.34
CA ASP A 459 7.99 22.14 -23.37
C ASP A 459 7.55 20.71 -23.75
N GLU A 460 7.28 20.45 -25.04
CA GLU A 460 7.00 19.11 -25.55
C GLU A 460 8.23 18.20 -25.42
N LEU A 461 9.42 18.75 -25.62
CA LEU A 461 10.68 18.02 -25.45
C LEU A 461 10.89 17.63 -23.98
N ALA A 462 10.72 18.56 -23.05
CA ALA A 462 10.82 18.29 -21.61
C ALA A 462 9.80 17.24 -21.14
N SER A 463 8.55 17.33 -21.63
CA SER A 463 7.50 16.35 -21.37
C SER A 463 7.85 14.97 -21.91
N SER A 464 8.31 14.90 -23.17
CA SER A 464 8.69 13.65 -23.84
C SER A 464 9.85 12.95 -23.11
N LEU A 465 10.89 13.71 -22.74
CA LEU A 465 12.03 13.20 -21.96
C LEU A 465 11.61 12.64 -20.60
N SER A 466 10.58 13.22 -19.97
CA SER A 466 10.06 12.75 -18.68
C SER A 466 9.26 11.44 -18.78
N SER A 467 8.72 11.15 -19.97
CA SER A 467 7.87 9.99 -20.27
C SER A 467 8.63 8.81 -20.89
N PHE A 468 9.79 9.06 -21.51
CA PHE A 468 10.60 8.05 -22.19
C PHE A 468 11.03 6.92 -21.23
N GLY A 469 10.79 5.67 -21.63
CA GLY A 469 11.13 4.47 -20.85
C GLY A 469 10.16 4.08 -19.73
N GLN A 470 9.03 4.80 -19.57
CA GLN A 470 7.96 4.36 -18.67
C GLN A 470 7.18 3.20 -19.33
N ARG A 471 7.29 1.99 -18.77
CA ARG A 471 6.42 0.86 -19.18
C ARG A 471 5.00 1.12 -18.65
N LEU A 472 4.02 1.17 -19.56
CA LEU A 472 2.59 1.22 -19.26
C LEU A 472 2.12 -0.05 -18.54
#